data_AF-A0A6C1NAK6-F1
#
_entry.id   AF-A0A6C1NAK6-F1
#
_cell.length_a   1.000
_cell.length_b   1.000
_cell.length_c   1.000
_cell.angle_alpha   90.00
_cell.angle_beta   90.00
_cell.angle_gamma   90.00
#
_symmetry.space_group_name_H-M   'P 1'
#
loop_
_entity.id
_entity.type
_entity.pdbx_description
1 polymer ?
#
loop_
_entity_poly.entity_id
_entity_poly.type
_entity_poly.pdbx_seq_one_letter_code
_entity_poly.pdbx_strand_id
1 'polypeptide(L)'
;TAFGGNGLEQAQNEIGVLKDGIVGDSSMALFHMLDQLPLANLTAFLAIVLVLVFFVTSSDSGSLVIDSITAGGKLDSPQAQRVFWVVIESLIAGALLFGGGDNALYALQAAAIIVGLPFTIVLLFMCVSLYMGLSQENRLLKQGATQTGGAGSS
;
A
#
# COMPACT_ATOMS: atom_id res chain seq x y z
N THR A 1 15.88 6.11 -7.61
CA THR A 1 15.85 7.12 -8.71
C THR A 1 15.87 6.51 -10.10
N ALA A 2 16.11 5.20 -10.29
CA ALA A 2 16.26 4.57 -11.61
C ALA A 2 15.12 4.86 -12.61
N PHE A 3 13.87 4.46 -12.32
CA PHE A 3 12.76 4.65 -13.28
C PHE A 3 12.38 6.12 -13.49
N GLY A 4 12.29 6.92 -12.42
CA GLY A 4 11.97 8.35 -12.52
C GLY A 4 13.05 9.16 -13.23
N GLY A 5 14.33 8.81 -13.04
CA GLY A 5 15.46 9.43 -13.74
C GLY A 5 15.45 9.10 -15.23
N ASN A 6 15.24 7.82 -15.60
CA ASN A 6 15.13 7.41 -17.00
C ASN A 6 13.93 8.06 -17.69
N GLY A 7 12.76 8.12 -17.03
CA GLY A 7 11.59 8.79 -17.58
C GLY A 7 11.79 10.28 -17.78
N LEU A 8 12.48 10.96 -16.85
CA LEU A 8 12.82 12.36 -16.99
C LEU A 8 13.82 12.61 -18.12
N GLU A 9 14.84 11.77 -18.25
CA GLU A 9 15.83 11.84 -19.33
C GLU A 9 15.18 11.63 -20.70
N GLN A 10 14.26 10.67 -20.83
CA GLN A 10 13.48 10.45 -22.04
C GLN A 10 12.62 11.67 -22.38
N ALA A 11 11.96 12.28 -21.40
CA ALA A 11 11.17 13.49 -21.61
C ALA A 11 12.03 14.69 -22.05
N GLN A 12 13.19 14.90 -21.41
CA GLN A 12 14.11 16.01 -21.74
C GLN A 12 14.75 15.86 -23.11
N ASN A 13 15.03 14.63 -23.54
CA ASN A 13 15.63 14.33 -24.83
C ASN A 13 14.59 14.13 -25.96
N GLU A 14 13.31 14.38 -25.68
CA GLU A 14 12.19 14.22 -26.61
C GLU A 14 12.02 12.78 -27.16
N ILE A 15 12.39 11.77 -26.37
CA ILE A 15 12.37 10.35 -26.74
C ILE A 15 11.05 9.70 -26.30
N GLY A 16 10.38 9.06 -27.25
CA GLY A 16 9.13 8.33 -27.00
C GLY A 16 7.94 9.25 -26.70
N VAL A 17 6.88 8.68 -26.13
CA VAL A 17 5.63 9.41 -25.85
C VAL A 17 5.69 10.27 -24.59
N LEU A 18 6.72 10.10 -23.74
CA LEU A 18 6.87 10.85 -22.49
C LEU A 18 7.34 12.29 -22.69
N LYS A 19 7.77 12.65 -23.91
CA LYS A 19 8.17 14.03 -24.28
C LYS A 19 7.07 15.06 -24.06
N ASP A 20 5.81 14.66 -24.28
CA ASP A 20 4.64 15.51 -24.10
C ASP A 20 4.14 15.48 -22.65
N GLY A 21 4.88 14.81 -21.76
CA GLY A 21 4.45 14.45 -20.41
C GLY A 21 3.56 13.22 -20.40
N ILE A 22 3.00 12.91 -19.24
CA ILE A 22 1.99 11.85 -19.10
C ILE A 22 0.66 12.45 -19.55
N VAL A 23 0.34 12.31 -20.83
CA VAL A 23 -0.92 12.75 -21.42
C VAL A 23 -1.88 11.56 -21.49
N GLY A 24 -2.92 11.56 -20.67
CA GLY A 24 -3.90 10.47 -20.57
C GLY A 24 -3.74 9.62 -19.31
N ASP A 25 -3.76 8.30 -19.46
CA ASP A 25 -3.75 7.35 -18.34
C ASP A 25 -2.33 7.19 -17.75
N SER A 26 -2.14 7.64 -16.51
CA SER A 26 -0.86 7.55 -15.82
C SER A 26 -0.42 6.12 -15.48
N SER A 27 -1.31 5.14 -15.58
CA SER A 27 -0.95 3.71 -15.45
C SER A 27 -0.03 3.22 -16.57
N MET A 28 -0.04 3.87 -17.74
CA MET A 28 0.80 3.50 -18.89
C MET A 28 2.20 4.12 -18.85
N ALA A 29 2.46 5.06 -17.93
CA ALA A 29 3.72 5.80 -17.88
C ALA A 29 4.95 4.89 -17.73
N LEU A 30 4.86 3.84 -16.90
CA LEU A 30 5.95 2.86 -16.74
C LEU A 30 6.22 2.09 -18.04
N PHE A 31 5.16 1.65 -18.73
CA PHE A 31 5.29 0.86 -19.95
C PHE A 31 5.84 1.70 -21.10
N HIS A 32 5.41 2.95 -21.21
CA HIS A 32 5.97 3.91 -22.16
C HIS A 32 7.45 4.21 -21.90
N MET A 33 7.86 4.26 -20.63
CA MET A 33 9.28 4.41 -20.28
C MET A 33 10.10 3.18 -20.67
N LEU A 34 9.57 1.99 -20.40
CA LEU A 34 10.22 0.71 -20.71
C LEU A 34 10.33 0.45 -22.21
N ASP A 35 9.38 0.97 -23.01
CA ASP A 35 9.34 0.83 -24.46
C ASP A 35 10.57 1.45 -25.16
N GLN A 36 11.18 2.45 -24.52
CA GLN A 36 12.37 3.12 -25.02
C GLN A 36 13.68 2.48 -24.54
N LEU A 37 13.62 1.38 -23.79
CA LEU A 37 14.80 0.64 -23.32
C LEU A 37 15.10 -0.57 -24.21
N PRO A 38 16.38 -0.99 -24.31
CA PRO A 38 16.71 -2.25 -24.95
C PRO A 38 15.96 -3.39 -24.25
N LEU A 39 15.38 -4.31 -25.03
CA LEU A 39 14.55 -5.43 -24.56
C LEU A 39 13.18 -5.01 -23.96
N ALA A 40 12.60 -3.90 -24.42
CA ALA A 40 11.26 -3.40 -24.04
C ALA A 40 10.20 -4.49 -23.79
N ASN A 41 10.01 -5.42 -24.73
CA ASN A 41 9.01 -6.48 -24.58
C ASN A 41 9.27 -7.40 -23.38
N LEU A 42 10.55 -7.73 -23.13
CA LEU A 42 10.93 -8.60 -22.00
C LEU A 42 10.78 -7.85 -20.68
N THR A 43 11.21 -6.59 -20.62
CA THR A 43 11.13 -5.78 -19.39
C THR A 43 9.68 -5.41 -19.06
N ALA A 44 8.85 -5.11 -20.06
CA ALA A 44 7.41 -4.90 -19.89
C ALA A 44 6.71 -6.18 -19.40
N PHE A 45 7.03 -7.34 -19.97
CA PHE A 45 6.50 -8.62 -19.50
C PHE A 45 6.88 -8.89 -18.03
N LEU A 46 8.15 -8.71 -17.68
CA LEU A 46 8.61 -8.86 -16.30
C LEU A 46 7.95 -7.86 -15.36
N ALA A 47 7.71 -6.62 -15.79
CA ALA A 47 7.01 -5.62 -15.00
C ALA A 47 5.58 -6.07 -14.68
N ILE A 48 4.83 -6.63 -15.65
CA ILE A 48 3.49 -7.17 -15.42
C ILE A 48 3.54 -8.31 -14.39
N VAL A 49 4.47 -9.27 -14.55
CA VAL A 49 4.62 -10.39 -13.61
C VAL A 49 4.93 -9.87 -12.19
N LEU A 50 5.83 -8.90 -12.05
CA LEU A 50 6.17 -8.32 -10.76
C LEU A 50 4.99 -7.60 -10.11
N VAL A 51 4.23 -6.81 -10.88
CA VAL A 51 3.01 -6.14 -10.38
C VAL A 51 2.01 -7.18 -9.87
N LEU A 52 1.79 -8.27 -10.61
CA LEU A 52 0.90 -9.36 -10.17
C LEU A 52 1.39 -10.02 -8.88
N VAL A 53 2.68 -10.35 -8.77
CA VAL A 53 3.26 -10.98 -7.58
C VAL A 53 3.13 -10.06 -6.36
N PHE A 54 3.46 -8.78 -6.51
CA PHE A 54 3.30 -7.81 -5.43
C PHE A 54 1.84 -7.62 -5.03
N PHE A 55 0.92 -7.60 -6.00
CA PHE A 55 -0.50 -7.50 -5.74
C PHE A 55 -1.01 -8.70 -4.92
N VAL A 56 -0.69 -9.93 -5.33
CA VAL A 56 -1.08 -11.16 -4.61
C VAL A 56 -0.49 -11.19 -3.20
N THR A 57 0.78 -10.85 -3.06
CA THR A 57 1.47 -10.85 -1.75
C THR A 57 0.90 -9.78 -0.82
N SER A 58 0.60 -8.59 -1.37
CA SER A 58 -0.03 -7.50 -0.63
C SER A 58 -1.47 -7.84 -0.22
N SER A 59 -2.21 -8.50 -1.11
CA SER A 59 -3.59 -8.95 -0.84
C SER A 59 -3.62 -10.04 0.24
N ASP A 60 -2.69 -11.01 0.21
CA ASP A 60 -2.53 -12.02 1.26
C ASP A 60 -2.29 -11.37 2.63
N SER A 61 -1.33 -10.44 2.71
CA SER A 61 -1.03 -9.70 3.94
C SER A 61 -2.22 -8.85 4.42
N GLY A 62 -2.94 -8.20 3.51
CA GLY A 62 -4.10 -7.37 3.83
C GLY A 62 -5.29 -8.18 4.36
N SER A 63 -5.57 -9.32 3.73
CA SER A 63 -6.65 -10.22 4.16
C SER A 63 -6.43 -10.74 5.58
N LEU A 64 -5.19 -11.07 5.94
CA LEU A 64 -4.84 -11.54 7.29
C LEU A 64 -5.07 -10.46 8.36
N VAL A 65 -4.76 -9.20 8.07
CA VAL A 65 -5.04 -8.08 8.98
C VAL A 65 -6.55 -7.91 9.17
N ILE A 66 -7.33 -7.95 8.10
CA ILE A 66 -8.80 -7.82 8.16
C ILE A 66 -9.42 -8.99 8.94
N ASP A 67 -8.96 -10.22 8.69
CA ASP A 67 -9.38 -11.41 9.41
C ASP A 67 -9.05 -11.30 10.90
N SER A 68 -7.87 -10.80 11.26
CA SER A 68 -7.48 -10.62 12.67
C SER A 68 -8.35 -9.61 13.43
N ILE A 69 -8.77 -8.52 12.75
CA ILE A 69 -9.64 -7.49 13.33
C ILE A 69 -11.07 -8.00 13.47
N THR A 70 -11.59 -8.70 12.45
CA THR A 70 -12.98 -9.16 12.41
C THR A 70 -13.25 -10.40 13.25
N ALA A 71 -12.25 -11.27 13.45
CA ALA A 71 -12.34 -12.44 14.32
C ALA A 71 -12.07 -12.14 15.81
N GLY A 72 -11.91 -10.86 16.19
CA GLY A 72 -11.60 -10.45 17.57
C GLY A 72 -10.24 -10.99 18.07
N GLY A 73 -9.29 -11.21 17.17
CA GLY A 73 -7.96 -11.76 17.48
C GLY A 73 -7.82 -13.29 17.42
N LYS A 74 -8.85 -14.05 16.99
CA LYS A 74 -8.75 -15.51 16.79
C LYS A 74 -8.39 -15.85 15.34
N LEU A 75 -7.25 -16.52 15.14
CA LEU A 75 -6.64 -16.79 13.83
C LEU A 75 -7.30 -17.93 13.01
N ASP A 76 -8.46 -18.45 13.41
CA ASP A 76 -9.18 -19.49 12.65
C ASP A 76 -10.39 -18.88 11.94
N SER A 77 -10.14 -18.22 10.80
CA SER A 77 -11.19 -17.77 9.87
C SER A 77 -11.44 -18.87 8.82
N PRO A 78 -12.68 -19.33 8.59
CA PRO A 78 -12.96 -20.36 7.58
C PRO A 78 -12.61 -19.85 6.17
N GLN A 79 -12.02 -20.71 5.33
CA GLN A 79 -11.63 -20.39 3.94
C GLN A 79 -12.76 -19.74 3.11
N ALA A 80 -14.02 -20.00 3.45
CA ALA A 80 -15.19 -19.38 2.83
C ALA A 80 -15.29 -17.86 3.03
N GLN A 81 -14.87 -17.33 4.20
CA GLN A 81 -14.90 -15.90 4.49
C GLN A 81 -13.87 -15.14 3.65
N ARG A 82 -12.68 -15.73 3.45
CA ARG A 82 -11.64 -15.18 2.59
C ARG A 82 -12.09 -15.08 1.12
N VAL A 83 -12.75 -16.13 0.61
CA VAL A 83 -13.30 -16.14 -0.76
C VAL A 83 -14.40 -15.09 -0.91
N PHE A 84 -15.28 -14.95 0.08
CA PHE A 84 -16.33 -13.93 0.07
C PHE A 84 -15.76 -12.51 -0.06
N TRP A 85 -14.72 -12.17 0.72
CA TRP A 85 -14.07 -10.85 0.65
C TRP A 85 -13.36 -10.61 -0.68
N VAL A 86 -12.63 -11.60 -1.21
CA VAL A 86 -11.95 -11.48 -2.51
C VAL A 86 -12.95 -11.27 -3.66
N VAL A 87 -14.10 -11.95 -3.62
CA VAL A 87 -15.15 -11.79 -4.64
C VAL A 87 -15.77 -10.41 -4.57
N ILE A 88 -16.14 -9.92 -3.37
CA ILE A 88 -16.69 -8.57 -3.23
C ILE A 88 -15.68 -7.50 -3.64
N GLU A 89 -14.41 -7.63 -3.24
CA GLU A 89 -13.36 -6.68 -3.63
C GLU A 89 -13.17 -6.65 -5.15
N SER A 90 -13.14 -7.81 -5.80
CA SER A 90 -13.05 -7.92 -7.26
C SER A 90 -14.26 -7.32 -7.97
N LEU A 91 -15.45 -7.47 -7.40
CA LEU A 91 -16.70 -6.96 -7.96
C LEU A 91 -16.79 -5.44 -7.83
N ILE A 92 -16.35 -4.87 -6.71
CA ILE A 92 -16.23 -3.42 -6.52
C ILE A 92 -15.18 -2.84 -7.46
N ALA A 93 -14.01 -3.48 -7.57
CA ALA A 93 -12.98 -3.07 -8.51
C ALA A 93 -13.49 -3.09 -9.95
N GLY A 94 -14.16 -4.16 -10.38
CA GLY A 94 -14.78 -4.28 -11.69
C GLY A 94 -15.86 -3.22 -11.93
N ALA A 95 -16.70 -2.94 -10.94
CA ALA A 95 -17.73 -1.91 -11.02
C ALA A 95 -17.13 -0.49 -11.13
N LEU A 96 -16.03 -0.20 -10.42
CA LEU A 96 -15.33 1.08 -10.52
C LEU A 96 -14.63 1.25 -11.88
N LEU A 97 -14.03 0.18 -12.41
CA LEU A 97 -13.44 0.19 -13.75
C LEU A 97 -14.51 0.43 -14.82
N PHE A 98 -15.64 -0.27 -14.74
CA PHE A 98 -16.74 -0.11 -15.68
C PHE A 98 -17.42 1.26 -15.56
N GLY A 99 -17.68 1.72 -14.32
CA GLY A 99 -18.33 3.00 -14.06
C GLY A 99 -17.45 4.22 -14.33
N GLY A 100 -16.13 4.07 -14.24
CA GLY A 100 -15.17 5.15 -14.54
C GLY A 100 -14.85 5.31 -16.03
N GLY A 101 -15.09 4.27 -16.86
CA GLY A 101 -14.85 4.32 -18.31
C GLY A 101 -13.42 4.76 -18.65
N ASP A 102 -13.28 5.77 -19.52
CA ASP A 102 -11.99 6.34 -19.91
C ASP A 102 -11.23 7.01 -18.75
N ASN A 103 -11.89 7.27 -17.62
CA ASN A 103 -11.31 7.86 -16.41
C ASN A 103 -11.32 6.89 -15.22
N ALA A 104 -11.34 5.58 -15.48
CA ALA A 104 -11.34 4.54 -14.46
C ALA A 104 -10.27 4.74 -13.37
N LEU A 105 -9.07 5.17 -13.77
CA LEU A 105 -7.98 5.45 -12.82
C LEU A 105 -8.33 6.59 -11.85
N TYR A 106 -8.94 7.65 -12.35
CA TYR A 106 -9.36 8.77 -11.51
C TYR A 106 -10.46 8.36 -10.53
N ALA A 107 -11.42 7.54 -10.99
CA ALA A 107 -12.46 6.99 -10.12
C ALA A 107 -11.88 6.12 -9.00
N LEU A 108 -10.90 5.26 -9.31
CA LEU A 108 -10.21 4.43 -8.33
C LEU A 108 -9.42 5.27 -7.32
N GLN A 109 -8.73 6.31 -7.79
CA GLN A 109 -7.98 7.23 -6.93
C GLN A 109 -8.90 8.02 -6.00
N ALA A 110 -10.02 8.53 -6.50
CA ALA A 110 -11.01 9.24 -5.70
C ALA A 110 -11.61 8.33 -4.61
N ALA A 111 -11.94 7.07 -4.95
CA ALA A 111 -12.42 6.09 -3.98
C ALA A 111 -11.37 5.83 -2.88
N ALA A 112 -10.10 5.66 -3.25
CA ALA A 112 -9.01 5.47 -2.29
C ALA A 112 -8.85 6.68 -1.35
N ILE A 113 -8.98 7.92 -1.85
CA ILE A 113 -8.91 9.14 -1.03
C ILE A 113 -10.08 9.21 -0.04
N ILE A 114 -11.30 8.95 -0.51
CA ILE A 114 -12.51 9.01 0.32
C ILE A 114 -12.46 7.98 1.45
N VAL A 115 -11.96 6.77 1.18
CA VAL A 115 -11.80 5.71 2.20
C VAL A 115 -10.60 5.98 3.11
N GLY A 116 -9.49 6.47 2.55
CA GLY A 116 -8.25 6.73 3.29
C GLY A 116 -8.34 7.89 4.28
N LEU A 117 -9.11 8.93 3.96
CA LEU A 117 -9.25 10.11 4.82
C LEU A 117 -9.81 9.80 6.23
N PRO A 118 -10.96 9.11 6.40
CA PRO A 118 -11.45 8.74 7.73
C PRO A 118 -10.52 7.74 8.44
N PHE A 119 -9.90 6.81 7.70
CA PHE A 119 -8.94 5.87 8.28
C PHE A 119 -7.69 6.58 8.81
N THR A 120 -7.27 7.69 8.20
CA THR A 120 -6.15 8.51 8.67
C THR A 120 -6.41 9.06 10.07
N ILE A 121 -7.65 9.44 10.40
CA ILE A 121 -8.02 9.88 11.76
C ILE A 121 -7.81 8.75 12.78
N VAL A 122 -8.19 7.53 12.43
CA VAL A 122 -7.96 6.34 13.27
C VAL A 122 -6.47 6.07 13.47
N LEU A 123 -5.66 6.19 12.41
CA LEU A 123 -4.21 6.05 12.49
C LEU A 123 -3.59 7.11 13.40
N LEU A 124 -4.07 8.35 13.38
CA LEU A 124 -3.61 9.40 14.31
C LEU A 124 -3.91 9.03 15.77
N PHE A 125 -5.10 8.51 16.07
CA PHE A 125 -5.41 8.00 17.40
C PHE A 125 -4.51 6.83 17.79
N MET A 126 -4.23 5.89 16.88
CA MET A 126 -3.29 4.79 17.12
C MET A 126 -1.88 5.30 17.42
N CYS A 127 -1.38 6.29 16.69
CA CYS A 127 -0.08 6.91 16.97
C CYS A 127 -0.04 7.52 18.38
N VAL A 128 -1.11 8.21 18.80
CA VAL A 128 -1.22 8.79 20.15
C VAL A 128 -1.28 7.68 21.21
N SER A 129 -2.06 6.62 20.99
CA SER A 129 -2.16 5.48 21.90
C SER A 129 -0.84 4.72 22.03
N LEU A 130 -0.12 4.52 20.92
CA LEU A 130 1.20 3.88 20.90
C LEU A 130 2.23 4.73 21.65
N TYR A 131 2.24 6.04 21.41
CA TYR A 131 3.11 6.96 22.14
C TYR A 131 2.81 6.93 23.65
N MET A 132 1.53 6.95 24.03
CA MET A 132 1.13 6.90 25.43
C MET A 132 1.50 5.57 26.08
N GLY A 133 1.28 4.44 25.39
CA GLY A 133 1.66 3.11 25.84
C GLY A 133 3.18 2.97 26.07
N LEU A 134 3.98 3.39 25.09
CA LEU A 134 5.44 3.38 25.20
C LEU A 134 5.95 4.30 26.32
N SER A 135 5.31 5.47 26.50
CA SER A 135 5.65 6.40 27.59
C SER A 135 5.34 5.82 28.98
N GLN A 136 4.28 5.03 29.09
CA GLN A 136 3.86 4.37 30.32
C GLN A 136 4.80 3.21 30.67
N GLU A 137 5.20 2.40 29.70
CA GLU A 137 6.21 1.35 29.86
C GLU A 137 7.57 1.92 30.29
N ASN A 138 8.05 3.00 29.65
CA ASN A 138 9.30 3.67 30.01
C ASN A 138 9.26 4.22 31.45
N ARG A 139 8.10 4.73 31.90
CA ARG A 139 7.91 5.18 33.29
C ARG A 139 7.99 4.02 34.29
N LEU A 140 7.40 2.87 33.97
CA LEU A 140 7.45 1.67 34.80
C LEU A 140 8.89 1.13 34.91
N LEU A 141 9.64 1.11 33.81
CA LEU A 141 11.05 0.69 33.80
C LEU A 141 11.94 1.60 34.66
N LYS A 142 11.74 2.92 34.61
CA LYS A 142 12.47 3.88 35.46
C LYS A 142 12.17 3.70 36.94
N GLN A 143 10.92 3.41 37.31
CA GLN A 143 10.52 3.15 38.70
C GLN A 143 11.11 1.84 39.24
N GLY A 144 11.13 0.78 38.41
CA GLY A 144 11.77 -0.49 38.76
C GLY A 144 13.28 -0.37 38.99
N ALA A 145 13.99 0.39 38.14
CA ALA A 145 15.43 0.64 38.31
C ALA A 145 15.79 1.46 39.56
N THR A 146 14.86 2.27 40.07
CA THR A 146 15.08 3.08 41.28
C THR A 146 14.92 2.25 42.56
N GLN A 147 14.08 1.20 42.55
CA GLN A 147 13.87 0.33 43.72
C GLN A 147 15.01 -0.69 43.93
N THR A 148 15.62 -1.21 42.87
CA THR A 148 16.78 -2.14 42.99
C THR A 148 18.09 -1.45 43.39
N GLY A 149 18.24 -0.14 43.17
CA GLY A 149 19.40 0.63 43.63
C GLY A 149 19.38 1.01 45.13
N GLY A 150 18.22 0.99 45.77
CA GLY A 150 18.06 1.37 47.19
C GLY A 150 18.18 0.21 48.20
N ALA A 151 18.08 -1.04 47.75
CA ALA A 151 18.10 -2.22 48.62
C ALA A 151 19.51 -2.71 49.01
N GLY A 152 20.58 -2.02 48.57
CA GLY A 152 21.98 -2.44 48.78
C GLY A 152 22.77 -1.66 49.82
N SER A 153 22.15 -0.76 50.60
CA SER A 153 22.86 0.13 51.54
C SER A 153 22.34 0.08 52.98
N SER A 154 21.98 -1.10 53.49
CA SER A 154 21.67 -1.31 54.91
C SER A 154 22.39 -2.53 55.46
#